data_AF-A0A2W4P3K2-F1
#
_entry.id   AF-A0A2W4P3K2-F1
#
_cell.length_a   1.000
_cell.length_b   1.000
_cell.length_c   1.000
_cell.angle_alpha   90.00
_cell.angle_beta   90.00
_cell.angle_gamma   90.00
#
_symmetry.space_group_name_H-M   'P 1'
#
loop_
_entity.id
_entity.type
_entity.pdbx_description
1 polymer ?
#
loop_
_entity_poly.entity_id
_entity_poly.type
_entity_poly.pdbx_seq_one_letter_code
_entity_poly.pdbx_strand_id
1 'polypeptide(L)' 'MKLIAQAKLLPDDEQRAYLLQTLEQANALCNWLSEQAWQLKKFRRFDLQAACYYAARERSGLSAQMVIRC' A
#
# COMPACT_ATOMS: atom_id res chain seq x y z
N MET A 1 -28.77 7.13 -16.20
CA MET A 1 -28.69 8.12 -15.11
C MET A 1 -27.53 7.72 -14.20
N LYS A 2 -26.56 8.60 -13.93
CA LYS A 2 -25.36 8.25 -13.12
C LYS A 2 -25.57 8.76 -11.70
N LEU A 3 -25.95 7.87 -10.78
CA LEU A 3 -26.12 8.18 -9.36
C LEU A 3 -24.76 8.08 -8.67
N ILE A 4 -24.21 9.22 -8.26
CA ILE A 4 -22.92 9.27 -7.55
C ILE A 4 -23.09 10.16 -6.32
N ALA A 5 -22.62 9.69 -5.16
CA ALA A 5 -22.49 10.49 -3.97
C ALA A 5 -21.03 10.96 -3.83
N GLN A 6 -20.82 12.27 -3.73
CA GLN A 6 -19.52 12.82 -3.39
C GLN A 6 -19.43 12.93 -1.87
N ALA A 7 -18.41 12.32 -1.27
CA ALA A 7 -18.18 12.36 0.17
C ALA A 7 -16.85 13.07 0.45
N LYS A 8 -16.84 13.93 1.48
CA LYS A 8 -15.64 14.55 2.03
C LYS A 8 -15.40 13.98 3.43
N LEU A 9 -14.18 13.52 3.67
CA LEU A 9 -13.74 13.16 5.01
C LEU A 9 -13.37 14.43 5.77
N LEU A 10 -13.89 14.57 6.99
CA LEU A 10 -13.54 15.64 7.94
C LEU A 10 -12.90 15.00 9.17
N PRO A 11 -11.65 14.51 9.06
CA PRO A 11 -11.01 13.83 10.16
C PRO A 11 -10.64 14.81 11.28
N ASP A 12 -10.74 14.35 12.52
CA ASP A 12 -10.10 15.00 13.66
C ASP A 12 -8.57 14.78 13.65
N ASP A 13 -7.88 15.32 14.65
CA ASP A 13 -6.42 15.25 14.74
C ASP A 13 -5.88 13.83 14.87
N GLU A 14 -6.58 12.97 15.63
CA GLU A 14 -6.19 11.58 15.84
C GLU A 14 -6.40 10.75 14.57
N GLN A 15 -7.56 10.90 13.93
CA GLN A 15 -7.87 10.26 12.65
C GLN A 15 -6.91 10.71 11.55
N ARG A 16 -6.56 12.00 11.49
CA ARG A 16 -5.55 12.50 10.56
C ARG A 16 -4.19 11.82 10.79
N ALA A 17 -3.78 11.68 12.05
CA ALA A 17 -2.54 11.00 12.39
C ALA A 17 -2.54 9.54 11.92
N TYR A 18 -3.62 8.80 12.13
CA TYR A 18 -3.75 7.42 11.64
C TYR A 18 -3.70 7.32 10.11
N LEU A 19 -4.36 8.24 9.40
CA LEU A 19 -4.31 8.30 7.94
C LEU A 19 -2.89 8.59 7.44
N LEU A 20 -2.19 9.54 8.07
CA LEU A 20 -0.82 9.88 7.72
C LEU A 20 0.12 8.69 7.95
N GLN A 21 0.05 8.06 9.13
CA GLN A 21 0.85 6.88 9.46
C GLN A 21 0.60 5.73 8.46
N THR A 22 -0.65 5.56 8.02
CA THR A 22 -0.98 4.56 6.99
C THR A 22 -0.28 4.84 5.66
N LEU A 23 -0.20 6.11 5.25
CA LEU A 23 0.51 6.52 4.03
C LEU A 23 2.02 6.36 4.16
N GLU A 24 2.59 6.70 5.32
CA GLU A 24 4.01 6.50 5.60
C GLU A 24 4.39 5.01 5.53
N GLN A 25 3.56 4.13 6.12
CA GLN A 25 3.78 2.69 6.06
C GLN A 25 3.67 2.14 4.62
N ALA A 26 2.72 2.66 3.83
CA ALA A 26 2.58 2.29 2.42
C ALA A 26 3.81 2.73 1.61
N ASN A 27 4.31 3.94 1.83
CA ASN A 27 5.51 4.45 1.15
C ASN A 27 6.75 3.62 1.52
N ALA A 28 6.90 3.27 2.80
CA ALA A 28 7.98 2.38 3.25
C ALA A 28 7.90 1.00 2.59
N LEU A 29 6.69 0.46 2.42
CA LEU A 29 6.48 -0.81 1.73
C LEU A 29 6.84 -0.72 0.23
N CYS A 30 6.46 0.36 -0.46
CA CYS A 30 6.84 0.60 -1.86
C CYS A 30 8.36 0.64 -2.06
N ASN A 31 9.07 1.33 -1.17
CA ASN A 31 10.53 1.39 -1.21
C ASN A 31 11.15 0.00 -1.05
N TRP A 32 10.67 -0.76 -0.06
CA TRP A 32 11.12 -2.14 0.14
C TRP A 32 10.82 -3.02 -1.08
N LEU A 33 9.61 -2.97 -1.65
CA LEU A 33 9.28 -3.71 -2.87
C LEU A 33 10.18 -3.32 -4.05
N SER A 34 10.57 -2.05 -4.16
CA SER A 34 11.49 -1.58 -5.19
C SER A 34 12.89 -2.19 -5.02
N GLU A 35 13.38 -2.31 -3.78
CA GLU A 35 14.61 -3.03 -3.48
C GLU A 35 14.48 -4.53 -3.85
N GLN A 36 13.37 -5.17 -3.48
CA GLN A 36 13.12 -6.57 -3.81
C GLN A 36 13.06 -6.80 -5.34
N ALA A 37 12.42 -5.90 -6.08
CA ALA A 37 12.37 -5.95 -7.53
C ALA A 37 13.77 -5.95 -8.15
N TRP A 38 14.65 -5.10 -7.61
CA TRP A 38 16.04 -5.02 -8.06
C TRP A 38 16.86 -6.27 -7.72
N GLN A 39 16.71 -6.81 -6.51
CA GLN A 39 17.43 -8.02 -6.07
C GLN A 39 16.98 -9.27 -6.82
N LEU A 40 15.66 -9.44 -7.00
CA LEU A 40 15.09 -10.60 -7.68
C LEU A 40 15.10 -10.47 -9.21
N LYS A 41 15.46 -9.29 -9.74
CA LYS A 41 15.34 -8.92 -11.16
C LYS A 41 13.92 -9.14 -11.71
N LYS A 42 12.91 -8.87 -10.87
CA LYS A 42 11.49 -9.01 -11.18
C LYS A 42 10.83 -7.64 -11.20
N PHE A 43 10.61 -7.11 -12.39
CA PHE A 43 10.06 -5.77 -12.59
C PHE A 43 8.59 -5.77 -13.01
N ARG A 44 8.05 -6.92 -13.44
CA ARG A 44 6.62 -7.05 -13.74
C ARG A 44 5.84 -7.17 -12.44
N ARG A 45 4.76 -6.38 -12.30
CA ARG A 45 3.93 -6.32 -11.08
C ARG A 45 3.53 -7.69 -10.56
N PHE A 46 2.99 -8.55 -11.43
CA PHE A 46 2.52 -9.88 -11.02
C PHE A 46 3.65 -10.82 -10.58
N ASP A 47 4.83 -10.74 -11.20
CA ASP A 47 5.98 -11.57 -10.80
C ASP A 47 6.50 -11.15 -9.43
N LEU A 48 6.56 -9.84 -9.17
CA LEU A 48 6.99 -9.28 -7.89
C LEU A 48 5.96 -9.58 -6.80
N GLN A 49 4.67 -9.41 -7.10
CA GLN A 49 3.59 -9.75 -6.18
C GLN A 49 3.63 -11.24 -5.81
N ALA A 50 3.78 -12.13 -6.80
CA ALA A 50 3.90 -13.56 -6.53
C ALA A 50 5.12 -13.89 -5.66
N ALA A 51 6.22 -13.15 -5.81
CA ALA A 51 7.44 -13.36 -5.03
C ALA A 51 7.39 -12.76 -3.61
N CYS A 52 6.67 -11.66 -3.41
CA CYS A 52 6.83 -10.82 -2.21
C CYS A 52 5.54 -10.58 -1.41
N TYR A 53 4.34 -10.95 -1.91
CA TYR A 53 3.07 -10.56 -1.30
C TYR A 53 2.93 -10.94 0.18
N TYR A 54 3.26 -12.17 0.56
CA TYR A 54 3.12 -12.61 1.94
C TYR A 54 4.06 -11.85 2.89
N ALA A 55 5.32 -11.68 2.49
CA ALA A 55 6.30 -10.89 3.23
C ALA A 55 5.90 -9.40 3.31
N ALA A 56 5.38 -8.83 2.22
CA ALA A 56 4.88 -7.46 2.17
C ALA A 56 3.72 -7.24 3.14
N ARG A 57 2.78 -8.20 3.20
CA ARG A 57 1.62 -8.16 4.10
C ARG A 57 2.02 -8.26 5.57
N GLU A 58 2.91 -9.19 5.89
CA GLU A 58 3.41 -9.41 7.25
C GLU A 58 4.20 -8.18 7.75
N ARG A 59 5.09 -7.63 6.93
CA ARG A 59 5.93 -6.48 7.28
C ARG A 59 5.13 -5.19 7.51
N SER A 60 4.05 -4.99 6.75
CA SER A 60 3.36 -3.69 6.73
C SER A 60 2.14 -3.60 7.64
N GLY A 61 1.49 -4.73 7.95
CA GLY A 61 0.18 -4.71 8.63
C GLY A 61 -0.93 -4.04 7.80
N LEU A 62 -0.65 -3.66 6.54
CA LEU A 62 -1.61 -3.00 5.67
C LEU A 62 -2.63 -4.00 5.13
N SER A 63 -3.80 -3.48 4.74
CA SER A 63 -4.82 -4.28 4.07
C SER A 63 -4.29 -4.82 2.74
N ALA A 64 -4.84 -5.96 2.30
CA ALA A 64 -4.48 -6.55 1.02
C ALA A 64 -4.66 -5.57 -0.16
N GLN A 65 -5.67 -4.69 -0.09
CA GLN A 65 -5.91 -3.68 -1.12
C GLN A 65 -4.75 -2.69 -1.23
N MET A 66 -4.19 -2.23 -0.11
CA MET A 66 -3.03 -1.32 -0.12
C MET A 66 -1.77 -2.05 -0.58
N VAL A 67 -1.51 -3.25 -0.05
CA VAL A 67 -0.31 -4.04 -0.42
C VAL A 67 -0.23 -4.31 -1.92
N ILE A 68 -1.35 -4.55 -2.60
CA ILE A 68 -1.39 -4.83 -4.05
C ILE A 68 -1.24 -3.55 -4.91
N ARG A 69 -1.36 -2.37 -4.29
CA ARG A 69 -1.24 -1.06 -4.95
C ARG A 69 0.14 -0.43 -4.78
N CYS A 70 0.93 -0.94 -3.83
CA CYS A 70 2.37 -0.70 -3.73
C CYS A 70 3.12 -1.47 -4.83
#